data_AF-A0A842LUC3-F1
#
_entry.id   AF-A0A842LUC3-F1
#
_cell.length_a   1.000
_cell.length_b   1.000
_cell.length_c   1.000
_cell.angle_alpha   90.00
_cell.angle_beta   90.00
_cell.angle_gamma   90.00
#
_symmetry.space_group_name_H-M   'P 1'
#
loop_
_entity.id
_entity.type
_entity.pdbx_description
1 polymer ?
#
loop_
_entity_poly.entity_id
_entity_poly.type
_entity_poly.pdbx_seq_one_letter_code
_entity_poly.pdbx_strand_id
1 'polypeptide(L)'
;MATALIVPSPNPAHKIVKGAYEDFLLSEGLLSLRTSPPAPSGIELRVHCEDARAVVPLLEREYYDAIFLDAFSPGVSPELYTVEFISLLAGVLKKRGVLATYTSAAPMRAALIEAGFHVGQGPVFGRKSGGTLASLDPRMIRKPLDWRDERMIALSDAGIPYRDPELSADALEIMGRRRVERMSARGVTRISSAVKTPLYLGSEQVEGRTGRRVRRNLSRIGIDDPSGPEALYIICPQMDECICGCGEDRPASSRDRVISMRRRLMDMVNLRHLADKAG
;
A
#
# COMPACT_ATOMS: atom_id res chain seq x y z
N MET A 1 5.03 -19.66 18.61
CA MET A 1 6.19 -20.21 17.88
C MET A 1 6.22 -21.74 17.89
N ALA A 2 6.17 -22.42 19.05
CA ALA A 2 6.12 -23.89 19.09
C ALA A 2 4.93 -24.51 18.31
N THR A 3 3.83 -23.77 18.19
CA THR A 3 2.68 -24.11 17.32
C THR A 3 3.02 -24.17 15.83
N ALA A 4 4.10 -23.57 15.35
CA ALA A 4 4.54 -23.79 13.96
C ALA A 4 5.05 -25.22 13.76
N LEU A 5 5.59 -25.86 14.83
CA LEU A 5 6.13 -27.21 14.75
C LEU A 5 5.04 -28.29 14.69
N ILE A 6 3.80 -28.00 15.07
CA ILE A 6 2.71 -28.99 15.02
C ILE A 6 1.98 -29.00 13.66
N VAL A 7 2.25 -28.02 12.79
CA VAL A 7 1.66 -27.95 11.46
C VAL A 7 2.27 -29.04 10.57
N PRO A 8 1.46 -29.94 9.98
CA PRO A 8 1.94 -30.93 9.02
C PRO A 8 2.61 -30.25 7.83
N SER A 9 3.78 -30.74 7.44
CA SER A 9 4.55 -30.10 6.36
C SER A 9 3.90 -30.35 4.99
N PRO A 10 3.45 -29.31 4.27
CA PRO A 10 2.78 -29.49 2.98
C PRO A 10 3.75 -29.87 1.85
N ASN A 11 5.04 -29.60 2.01
CA ASN A 11 6.08 -29.91 1.01
C ASN A 11 7.46 -30.05 1.69
N PRO A 12 8.52 -30.49 0.95
CA PRO A 12 9.87 -30.63 1.50
C PRO A 12 10.51 -29.31 1.94
N ALA A 13 10.30 -28.20 1.24
CA ALA A 13 10.90 -26.90 1.58
C ALA A 13 10.41 -26.39 2.94
N HIS A 14 9.13 -26.60 3.25
CA HIS A 14 8.57 -26.27 4.56
C HIS A 14 9.26 -27.05 5.71
N LYS A 15 9.73 -28.29 5.47
CA LYS A 15 10.49 -29.04 6.49
C LYS A 15 11.82 -28.36 6.83
N ILE A 16 12.45 -27.73 5.85
CA ILE A 16 13.71 -26.99 6.05
C ILE A 16 13.45 -25.75 6.93
N VAL A 17 12.38 -24.99 6.63
CA VAL A 17 11.96 -23.84 7.44
C VAL A 17 11.62 -24.26 8.87
N LYS A 18 10.90 -25.38 9.02
CA LYS A 18 10.61 -25.97 10.33
C LYS A 18 11.89 -26.33 11.09
N GLY A 19 12.89 -26.86 10.39
CA GLY A 19 14.23 -27.11 10.93
C GLY A 19 14.90 -25.85 11.48
N ALA A 20 14.76 -24.70 10.83
CA ALA A 20 15.31 -23.44 11.32
C ALA A 20 14.60 -22.95 12.60
N TYR A 21 13.29 -23.15 12.72
CA TYR A 21 12.57 -22.89 13.98
C TYR A 21 13.02 -23.82 15.11
N GLU A 22 13.24 -25.10 14.81
CA GLU A 22 13.79 -26.06 15.78
C GLU A 22 15.19 -25.65 16.24
N ASP A 23 16.06 -25.21 15.33
CA ASP A 23 17.41 -24.72 15.66
C ASP A 23 17.38 -23.52 16.60
N PHE A 24 16.51 -22.54 16.33
CA PHE A 24 16.29 -21.39 17.23
C PHE A 24 15.78 -21.84 18.60
N LEU A 25 14.78 -22.72 18.64
CA LEU A 25 14.22 -23.23 19.89
C LEU A 25 15.24 -24.03 20.71
N LEU A 26 16.13 -24.78 20.04
CA LEU A 26 17.22 -25.51 20.67
C LEU A 26 18.25 -24.54 21.27
N SER A 27 18.61 -23.45 20.57
CA SER A 27 19.56 -22.47 21.09
C SER A 27 19.03 -21.72 22.32
N GLU A 28 17.71 -21.50 22.38
CA GLU A 28 17.03 -20.90 23.54
C GLU A 28 16.76 -21.91 24.68
N GLY A 29 17.11 -23.20 24.51
CA GLY A 29 16.86 -24.25 25.50
C GLY A 29 15.38 -24.63 25.67
N LEU A 30 14.52 -24.23 24.73
CA LEU A 30 13.07 -24.46 24.74
C LEU A 30 12.67 -25.78 24.05
N LEU A 31 13.60 -26.41 23.35
CA LEU A 31 13.44 -27.72 22.71
C LEU A 31 14.65 -28.59 23.04
N SER A 32 14.44 -29.91 23.14
CA SER A 32 15.50 -30.88 23.44
C SER A 32 15.89 -31.78 22.27
N LEU A 33 15.05 -31.84 21.22
CA LEU A 33 15.25 -32.73 20.09
C LEU A 33 14.81 -32.08 18.78
N ARG A 34 15.66 -32.21 17.76
CA ARG A 34 15.35 -31.87 16.37
C ARG A 34 14.64 -33.02 15.67
N THR A 35 13.61 -32.72 14.87
CA THR A 35 12.87 -33.69 14.06
C THR A 35 12.89 -33.39 12.57
N SER A 36 13.25 -32.16 12.21
CA SER A 36 13.27 -31.66 10.85
C SER A 36 14.71 -31.60 10.30
N PRO A 37 14.92 -31.78 8.98
CA PRO A 37 16.26 -31.72 8.41
C PRO A 37 16.90 -30.33 8.58
N PRO A 38 18.25 -30.25 8.68
CA PRO A 38 18.95 -28.98 8.65
C PRO A 38 18.80 -28.24 7.32
N ALA A 39 19.10 -26.94 7.35
CA ALA A 39 19.31 -26.17 6.13
C ALA A 39 20.43 -26.81 5.29
N PRO A 40 20.24 -26.97 3.96
CA PRO A 40 21.29 -27.44 3.07
C PRO A 40 22.54 -26.55 3.08
N SER A 41 23.68 -27.09 2.67
CA SER A 41 24.91 -26.31 2.51
C SER A 41 24.69 -25.13 1.56
N GLY A 42 25.21 -23.95 1.93
CA GLY A 42 25.02 -22.70 1.18
C GLY A 42 23.68 -22.00 1.43
N ILE A 43 22.80 -22.54 2.29
CA ILE A 43 21.57 -21.89 2.72
C ILE A 43 21.69 -21.55 4.20
N GLU A 44 21.55 -20.26 4.52
CA GLU A 44 21.45 -19.79 5.89
C GLU A 44 20.02 -19.31 6.15
N LEU A 45 19.39 -19.83 7.21
CA LEU A 45 18.08 -19.40 7.67
C LEU A 45 18.20 -18.81 9.07
N ARG A 46 17.89 -17.53 9.20
CA ARG A 46 17.82 -16.82 10.49
C ARG A 46 16.37 -16.55 10.83
N VAL A 47 15.95 -16.99 12.01
CA VAL A 47 14.61 -16.75 12.53
C VAL A 47 14.72 -15.72 13.65
N HIS A 48 13.98 -14.63 13.53
CA HIS A 48 13.84 -13.63 14.59
C HIS A 48 12.46 -13.78 15.22
N CYS A 49 12.42 -13.96 16.54
CA CYS A 49 11.20 -14.27 17.27
C CYS A 49 10.85 -13.14 18.23
N GLU A 50 10.59 -11.97 17.63
CA GLU A 50 10.25 -10.75 18.33
C GLU A 50 9.36 -9.89 17.42
N ASP A 51 8.84 -8.77 17.91
CA ASP A 51 8.15 -7.80 17.07
C ASP A 51 9.06 -7.35 15.91
N ALA A 52 8.58 -7.51 14.67
CA ALA A 52 9.32 -7.12 13.48
C ALA A 52 9.71 -5.63 13.49
N ARG A 53 8.91 -4.77 14.14
CA ARG A 53 9.21 -3.34 14.31
C ARG A 53 10.48 -3.10 15.11
N ALA A 54 10.81 -3.98 16.06
CA ALA A 54 12.05 -3.93 16.84
C ALA A 54 13.22 -4.61 16.11
N VAL A 55 12.94 -5.65 15.32
CA VAL A 55 13.98 -6.44 14.63
C VAL A 55 14.53 -5.74 13.39
N VAL A 56 13.65 -5.25 12.49
CA VAL A 56 14.07 -4.70 11.19
C VAL A 56 15.12 -3.59 11.31
N PRO A 57 15.03 -2.64 12.26
CA PRO A 57 16.06 -1.60 12.45
C PRO A 57 17.46 -2.13 12.76
N LEU A 58 17.58 -3.36 13.28
CA LEU A 58 18.85 -4.00 13.63
C LEU A 58 19.48 -4.77 12.46
N LEU A 59 18.74 -4.96 11.37
CA LEU A 59 19.22 -5.67 10.19
C LEU A 59 20.14 -4.79 9.34
N GLU A 60 20.96 -5.44 8.53
CA GLU A 60 21.88 -4.74 7.63
C GLU A 60 21.12 -3.90 6.59
N ARG A 61 21.56 -2.66 6.43
CA ARG A 61 20.97 -1.71 5.47
C ARG A 61 21.37 -2.09 4.04
N GLU A 62 20.47 -1.88 3.09
CA GLU A 62 20.70 -2.14 1.66
C GLU A 62 21.29 -3.53 1.36
N TYR A 63 20.90 -4.54 2.14
CA TYR A 63 21.46 -5.89 2.05
C TYR A 63 20.58 -6.84 1.24
N TYR A 64 19.26 -6.75 1.41
CA TYR A 64 18.32 -7.73 0.89
C TYR A 64 17.95 -7.44 -0.57
N ASP A 65 18.01 -8.47 -1.43
CA ASP A 65 17.56 -8.39 -2.83
C ASP A 65 16.04 -8.51 -2.97
N ALA A 66 15.38 -9.17 -2.02
CA ALA A 66 13.94 -9.34 -2.01
C ALA A 66 13.37 -9.35 -0.59
N ILE A 67 12.18 -8.80 -0.44
CA ILE A 67 11.37 -8.87 0.78
C ILE A 67 10.02 -9.48 0.43
N PHE A 68 9.62 -10.53 1.14
CA PHE A 68 8.27 -11.07 1.06
C PHE A 68 7.48 -10.61 2.27
N LEU A 69 6.62 -9.59 2.07
CA LEU A 69 5.75 -9.08 3.12
C LEU A 69 4.46 -9.92 3.15
N ASP A 70 4.50 -10.99 3.93
CA ASP A 70 3.43 -11.98 4.05
C ASP A 70 2.85 -12.06 5.47
N ALA A 71 2.44 -10.91 5.99
CA ALA A 71 1.69 -10.83 7.24
C ALA A 71 0.19 -11.10 7.04
N PHE A 72 -0.56 -11.25 8.14
CA PHE A 72 -2.02 -11.21 8.09
C PHE A 72 -2.52 -9.93 7.43
N SER A 73 -3.76 -9.94 6.92
CA SER A 73 -4.26 -8.79 6.16
C SER A 73 -4.12 -7.45 6.93
N PRO A 74 -4.03 -6.29 6.25
CA PRO A 74 -3.87 -5.00 6.93
C PRO A 74 -4.97 -4.62 7.94
N GLY A 75 -6.11 -5.29 7.93
CA GLY A 75 -7.16 -5.12 8.96
C GLY A 75 -6.95 -5.97 10.21
N VAL A 76 -6.02 -6.92 10.18
CA VAL A 76 -5.68 -7.84 11.28
C VAL A 76 -4.35 -7.44 11.92
N SER A 77 -3.33 -7.17 11.11
CA SER A 77 -1.99 -6.78 11.57
C SER A 77 -1.56 -5.45 10.95
N PRO A 78 -2.27 -4.33 11.23
CA PRO A 78 -1.99 -3.02 10.63
C PRO A 78 -0.57 -2.50 10.93
N GLU A 79 0.03 -2.91 12.05
CA GLU A 79 1.39 -2.55 12.46
C GLU A 79 2.46 -2.89 11.40
N LEU A 80 2.24 -3.92 10.59
CA LEU A 80 3.15 -4.35 9.51
C LEU A 80 2.85 -3.68 8.15
N TYR A 81 1.94 -2.70 8.12
CA TYR A 81 1.53 -1.98 6.91
C TYR A 81 1.47 -0.45 7.11
N THR A 82 2.06 0.06 8.19
CA THR A 82 2.20 1.50 8.41
C THR A 82 3.29 2.09 7.53
N VAL A 83 3.25 3.39 7.26
CA VAL A 83 4.33 4.02 6.48
C VAL A 83 5.67 3.92 7.17
N GLU A 84 5.67 4.02 8.49
CA GLU A 84 6.87 3.97 9.31
C GLU A 84 7.53 2.59 9.20
N PHE A 85 6.75 1.51 9.36
CA PHE A 85 7.28 0.16 9.20
C PHE A 85 7.74 -0.13 7.76
N ILE A 86 6.95 0.28 6.76
CA ILE A 86 7.35 0.13 5.35
C ILE A 86 8.63 0.92 5.03
N SER A 87 8.86 2.05 5.70
CA SER A 87 10.10 2.83 5.56
C SER A 87 11.30 2.11 6.16
N LEU A 88 11.12 1.34 7.24
CA LEU A 88 12.17 0.45 7.75
C LEU A 88 12.53 -0.63 6.72
N LEU A 89 11.53 -1.24 6.08
CA LEU A 89 11.75 -2.22 5.02
C LEU A 89 12.49 -1.61 3.82
N ALA A 90 12.20 -0.36 3.47
CA ALA A 90 12.93 0.36 2.43
C ALA A 90 14.43 0.51 2.78
N GLY A 91 14.76 0.72 4.05
CA GLY A 91 16.14 0.92 4.50
C GLY A 91 17.03 -0.33 4.43
N VAL A 92 16.44 -1.51 4.56
CA VAL A 92 17.18 -2.79 4.49
C VAL A 92 17.20 -3.38 3.08
N LEU A 93 16.31 -2.94 2.19
CA LEU A 93 16.25 -3.39 0.81
C LEU A 93 17.31 -2.69 -0.06
N LYS A 94 18.01 -3.46 -0.90
CA LYS A 94 18.86 -2.88 -1.96
C LYS A 94 18.05 -1.96 -2.86
N LYS A 95 18.70 -0.97 -3.49
CA LYS A 95 18.07 -0.05 -4.46
C LYS A 95 17.28 -0.76 -5.58
N ARG A 96 17.82 -1.86 -6.11
CA ARG A 96 17.16 -2.70 -7.14
C ARG A 96 16.39 -3.89 -6.56
N GLY A 97 16.33 -4.00 -5.24
CA GLY A 97 15.59 -5.04 -4.57
C GLY A 97 14.09 -4.88 -4.76
N VAL A 98 13.35 -5.96 -4.53
CA VAL A 98 11.90 -6.02 -4.76
C VAL A 98 11.18 -6.47 -3.49
N LEU A 99 10.20 -5.69 -3.07
CA LEU A 99 9.21 -6.10 -2.09
C LEU A 99 7.99 -6.69 -2.83
N ALA A 100 7.58 -7.90 -2.43
CA ALA A 100 6.39 -8.56 -2.93
C ALA A 100 5.40 -8.83 -1.80
N THR A 101 4.11 -8.65 -2.07
CA THR A 101 3.04 -9.01 -1.13
C THR A 101 1.78 -9.44 -1.88
N TYR A 102 0.97 -10.29 -1.26
CA TYR A 102 -0.32 -10.71 -1.82
C TYR A 102 -1.38 -9.60 -1.77
N THR A 103 -1.22 -8.59 -0.92
CA THR A 103 -2.25 -7.56 -0.71
C THR A 103 -2.26 -6.53 -1.83
N SER A 104 -3.47 -6.15 -2.27
CA SER A 104 -3.73 -5.04 -3.20
C SER A 104 -4.44 -3.87 -2.51
N ALA A 105 -4.44 -3.84 -1.18
CA ALA A 105 -5.13 -2.82 -0.40
C ALA A 105 -4.60 -1.41 -0.70
N ALA A 106 -5.50 -0.49 -1.03
CA ALA A 106 -5.19 0.93 -1.25
C ALA A 106 -4.33 1.59 -0.15
N PRO A 107 -4.58 1.39 1.18
CA PRO A 107 -3.73 1.99 2.21
C PRO A 107 -2.30 1.46 2.20
N MET A 108 -2.11 0.18 1.88
CA MET A 108 -0.78 -0.43 1.84
C MET A 108 0.01 0.09 0.63
N ARG A 109 -0.62 0.19 -0.55
CA ARG A 109 0.01 0.79 -1.73
C ARG A 109 0.30 2.28 -1.56
N ALA A 110 -0.57 3.00 -0.84
CA ALA A 110 -0.28 4.38 -0.44
C ALA A 110 0.95 4.44 0.47
N ALA A 111 1.06 3.52 1.44
CA ALA A 111 2.19 3.48 2.35
C ALA A 111 3.52 3.21 1.62
N LEU A 112 3.53 2.27 0.68
CA LEU A 112 4.68 2.03 -0.20
C LEU A 112 5.10 3.29 -0.98
N ILE A 113 4.13 3.97 -1.61
CA ILE A 113 4.41 5.20 -2.38
C ILE A 113 5.02 6.29 -1.49
N GLU A 114 4.49 6.45 -0.27
CA GLU A 114 4.98 7.45 0.69
C GLU A 114 6.37 7.09 1.25
N ALA A 115 6.67 5.80 1.40
CA ALA A 115 8.00 5.31 1.74
C ALA A 115 9.00 5.33 0.55
N GLY A 116 8.60 5.86 -0.61
CA GLY A 116 9.47 6.08 -1.76
C GLY A 116 9.49 4.96 -2.80
N PHE A 117 8.69 3.90 -2.63
CA PHE A 117 8.62 2.82 -3.60
C PHE A 117 7.83 3.20 -4.86
N HIS A 118 8.32 2.76 -6.00
CA HIS A 118 7.51 2.57 -7.19
C HIS A 118 6.72 1.27 -7.05
N VAL A 119 5.43 1.30 -7.41
CA VAL A 119 4.50 0.19 -7.21
C VAL A 119 3.89 -0.29 -8.52
N GLY A 120 3.65 -1.60 -8.59
CA GLY A 120 3.04 -2.24 -9.75
C GLY A 120 2.24 -3.48 -9.39
N GLN A 121 1.63 -4.08 -10.42
CA GLN A 121 0.82 -5.29 -10.26
C GLN A 121 1.72 -6.49 -9.97
N GLY A 122 1.41 -7.20 -8.88
CA GLY A 122 1.96 -8.53 -8.64
C GLY A 122 1.24 -9.61 -9.44
N PRO A 123 1.77 -10.85 -9.43
CA PRO A 123 1.14 -11.99 -10.09
C PRO A 123 -0.27 -12.23 -9.54
N VAL A 124 -1.13 -12.79 -10.41
CA VAL A 124 -2.50 -13.19 -10.08
C VAL A 124 -2.50 -14.68 -9.81
N PHE A 125 -2.85 -15.10 -8.60
CA PHE A 125 -2.92 -16.51 -8.23
C PHE A 125 -4.25 -16.80 -7.51
N GLY A 126 -5.13 -17.59 -8.14
CA GLY A 126 -6.39 -18.05 -7.55
C GLY A 126 -7.42 -16.96 -7.20
N ARG A 127 -7.24 -15.72 -7.66
CA ARG A 127 -8.13 -14.57 -7.34
C ARG A 127 -8.35 -13.68 -8.57
N LYS A 128 -9.35 -12.78 -8.49
CA LYS A 128 -9.67 -11.81 -9.55
C LYS A 128 -8.64 -10.66 -9.66
N SER A 129 -7.94 -10.32 -8.58
CA SER A 129 -6.90 -9.29 -8.56
C SER A 129 -5.59 -9.87 -8.01
N GLY A 130 -4.47 -9.37 -8.53
CA GLY A 130 -3.12 -9.77 -8.11
C GLY A 130 -2.65 -9.06 -6.85
N GLY A 131 -1.43 -9.41 -6.44
CA GLY A 131 -0.73 -8.75 -5.33
C GLY A 131 -0.13 -7.40 -5.71
N THR A 132 0.89 -6.99 -4.96
CA THR A 132 1.67 -5.77 -5.21
C THR A 132 3.14 -6.12 -5.30
N LEU A 133 3.82 -5.58 -6.31
CA LEU A 133 5.27 -5.51 -6.39
C LEU A 133 5.71 -4.08 -6.16
N ALA A 134 6.80 -3.89 -5.44
CA ALA A 134 7.34 -2.59 -5.09
C ALA A 134 8.87 -2.61 -5.16
N SER A 135 9.47 -1.51 -5.63
CA SER A 135 10.92 -1.32 -5.65
C SER A 135 11.26 0.16 -5.57
N LEU A 136 12.43 0.48 -5.00
CA LEU A 136 12.97 1.84 -5.01
C LEU A 136 13.46 2.24 -6.41
N ASP A 137 13.69 1.27 -7.29
CA ASP A 137 14.04 1.49 -8.69
C ASP A 137 12.81 1.24 -9.59
N PRO A 138 12.31 2.25 -10.33
CA PRO A 138 11.16 2.08 -11.21
C PRO A 138 11.37 1.02 -12.29
N ARG A 139 12.62 0.73 -12.69
CA ARG A 139 12.94 -0.27 -13.72
C ARG A 139 12.62 -1.70 -13.29
N MET A 140 12.48 -1.94 -11.98
CA MET A 140 12.09 -3.23 -11.44
C MET A 140 10.56 -3.45 -11.51
N ILE A 141 9.78 -2.40 -11.79
CA ILE A 141 8.33 -2.46 -11.93
C ILE A 141 7.96 -2.61 -13.40
N ARG A 142 7.69 -3.86 -13.81
CA ARG A 142 7.37 -4.18 -15.22
C ARG A 142 5.94 -3.86 -15.61
N LYS A 143 5.00 -4.01 -14.68
CA LYS A 143 3.57 -3.81 -14.93
C LYS A 143 3.03 -2.73 -13.99
N PRO A 144 2.62 -1.56 -14.51
CA PRO A 144 2.03 -0.52 -13.68
C PRO A 144 0.70 -0.98 -13.08
N LEU A 145 0.24 -0.27 -12.05
CA LEU A 145 -1.10 -0.46 -11.49
C LEU A 145 -2.19 -0.16 -12.53
N ASP A 146 -3.36 -0.77 -12.33
CA ASP A 146 -4.56 -0.39 -13.09
C ASP A 146 -4.98 1.03 -12.72
N TRP A 147 -5.48 1.80 -13.69
CA TRP A 147 -5.87 3.20 -13.47
C TRP A 147 -6.90 3.35 -12.34
N ARG A 148 -7.76 2.34 -12.12
CA ARG A 148 -8.75 2.33 -11.03
C ARG A 148 -8.06 2.28 -9.68
N ASP A 149 -7.04 1.45 -9.56
CA ASP A 149 -6.25 1.35 -8.32
C ASP A 149 -5.51 2.65 -8.05
N GLU A 150 -4.87 3.24 -9.06
CA GLU A 150 -4.20 4.54 -8.95
C GLU A 150 -5.16 5.62 -8.44
N ARG A 151 -6.38 5.74 -8.99
CA ARG A 151 -7.38 6.70 -8.51
C ARG A 151 -7.85 6.41 -7.10
N MET A 152 -8.06 5.14 -6.75
CA MET A 152 -8.46 4.76 -5.39
C MET A 152 -7.38 5.12 -4.37
N ILE A 153 -6.09 4.94 -4.71
CA ILE A 153 -4.96 5.30 -3.84
C ILE A 153 -4.80 6.83 -3.74
N ALA A 154 -4.89 7.53 -4.87
CA ALA A 154 -4.64 8.95 -4.95
C ALA A 154 -5.77 9.80 -4.36
N LEU A 155 -7.01 9.47 -4.70
CA LEU A 155 -8.13 10.38 -4.54
C LEU A 155 -9.09 9.97 -3.42
N SER A 156 -9.15 8.68 -3.07
CA SER A 156 -10.14 8.20 -2.11
C SER A 156 -9.65 8.23 -0.66
N ASP A 157 -10.60 8.31 0.29
CA ASP A 157 -10.32 8.09 1.72
C ASP A 157 -9.86 6.66 2.02
N ALA A 158 -10.06 5.68 1.12
CA ALA A 158 -9.46 4.35 1.27
C ALA A 158 -7.95 4.35 1.02
N GLY A 159 -7.43 5.33 0.25
CA GLY A 159 -6.00 5.51 -0.02
C GLY A 159 -5.24 6.21 1.10
N ILE A 160 -5.88 6.51 2.23
CA ILE A 160 -5.20 6.99 3.44
C ILE A 160 -4.49 5.80 4.09
N PRO A 161 -3.16 5.85 4.28
CA PRO A 161 -2.36 4.75 4.84
C PRO A 161 -2.61 4.55 6.33
N TYR A 162 -1.99 3.51 6.90
CA TYR A 162 -1.88 3.36 8.35
C TYR A 162 -0.64 4.12 8.85
N ARG A 163 -0.67 4.54 10.12
CA ARG A 163 0.40 5.32 10.77
C ARG A 163 0.72 4.74 12.13
N ASP A 164 2.01 4.54 12.39
CA ASP A 164 2.56 4.18 13.68
C ASP A 164 3.88 4.93 13.91
N PRO A 165 3.83 6.25 14.23
CA PRO A 165 5.01 7.12 14.33
C PRO A 165 6.11 6.58 15.23
N GLU A 166 5.73 6.00 16.38
CA GLU A 166 6.67 5.49 17.39
C GLU A 166 6.92 3.98 17.27
N LEU A 167 6.32 3.32 16.28
CA LEU A 167 6.48 1.88 16.01
C LEU A 167 6.15 0.97 17.21
N SER A 168 5.27 1.43 18.10
CA SER A 168 4.95 0.74 19.37
C SER A 168 3.46 0.60 19.63
N ALA A 169 2.61 1.19 18.78
CA ALA A 169 1.18 1.21 19.00
C ALA A 169 0.54 -0.16 18.76
N ASP A 170 -0.57 -0.43 19.44
CA ASP A 170 -1.34 -1.64 19.18
C ASP A 170 -2.22 -1.51 17.92
N ALA A 171 -2.73 -2.65 17.45
CA ALA A 171 -3.54 -2.70 16.24
C ALA A 171 -4.83 -1.85 16.34
N LEU A 172 -5.47 -1.80 17.51
CA LEU A 172 -6.72 -1.05 17.71
C LEU A 172 -6.46 0.45 17.63
N GLU A 173 -5.36 0.92 18.22
CA GLU A 173 -4.96 2.32 18.17
C GLU A 173 -4.63 2.75 16.73
N ILE A 174 -3.83 1.97 16.00
CA ILE A 174 -3.47 2.25 14.61
C ILE A 174 -4.73 2.30 13.72
N MET A 175 -5.65 1.35 13.90
CA MET A 175 -6.93 1.35 13.19
C MET A 175 -7.81 2.54 13.57
N GLY A 176 -7.83 2.92 14.85
CA GLY A 176 -8.56 4.05 15.39
C GLY A 176 -8.08 5.38 14.80
N ARG A 177 -6.78 5.64 14.81
CA ARG A 177 -6.17 6.84 14.20
C ARG A 177 -6.52 6.94 12.73
N ARG A 178 -6.33 5.85 11.98
CA ARG A 178 -6.69 5.83 10.55
C ARG A 178 -8.18 6.05 10.34
N ARG A 179 -9.06 5.51 11.18
CA ARG A 179 -10.50 5.73 11.07
C ARG A 179 -10.85 7.21 11.22
N VAL A 180 -10.28 7.89 12.21
CA VAL A 180 -10.48 9.33 12.45
C VAL A 180 -9.96 10.15 11.28
N GLU A 181 -8.75 9.85 10.77
CA GLU A 181 -8.17 10.52 9.60
C GLU A 181 -9.04 10.34 8.35
N ARG A 182 -9.56 9.14 8.11
CA ARG A 182 -10.50 8.88 7.01
C ARG A 182 -11.79 9.65 7.14
N MET A 183 -12.32 9.80 8.35
CA MET A 183 -13.56 10.54 8.57
C MET A 183 -13.36 12.05 8.36
N SER A 184 -12.26 12.61 8.84
CA SER A 184 -11.94 14.03 8.71
C SER A 184 -11.57 14.43 7.28
N ALA A 185 -10.85 13.58 6.55
CA ALA A 185 -10.45 13.85 5.17
C ALA A 185 -11.61 13.71 4.15
N ARG A 186 -12.63 12.90 4.47
CA ARG A 186 -13.70 12.55 3.51
C ARG A 186 -14.58 13.75 3.18
N GLY A 187 -14.58 14.13 1.91
CA GLY A 187 -15.29 15.29 1.40
C GLY A 187 -14.58 16.61 1.68
N VAL A 188 -13.34 16.57 2.20
CA VAL A 188 -12.50 17.74 2.45
C VAL A 188 -11.25 17.66 1.58
N THR A 189 -10.37 16.70 1.85
CA THR A 189 -9.11 16.48 1.11
C THR A 189 -9.10 15.16 0.34
N ARG A 190 -10.09 14.29 0.56
CA ARG A 190 -10.25 12.99 -0.12
C ARG A 190 -11.69 12.73 -0.48
N ILE A 191 -11.92 12.03 -1.57
CA ILE A 191 -13.24 11.62 -2.05
C ILE A 191 -13.69 10.34 -1.33
N SER A 192 -14.98 10.22 -1.03
CA SER A 192 -15.55 9.01 -0.40
C SER A 192 -15.38 7.74 -1.25
N SER A 193 -14.81 6.70 -0.66
CA SER A 193 -14.64 5.37 -1.26
C SER A 193 -15.90 4.50 -1.22
N ALA A 194 -16.97 4.91 -0.52
CA ALA A 194 -18.12 4.06 -0.22
C ALA A 194 -18.85 3.50 -1.45
N VAL A 195 -18.81 4.24 -2.57
CA VAL A 195 -19.33 3.80 -3.88
C VAL A 195 -18.25 3.86 -4.96
N LYS A 196 -16.98 3.90 -4.56
CA LYS A 196 -15.82 4.08 -5.45
C LYS A 196 -15.93 5.33 -6.34
N THR A 197 -16.38 6.43 -5.75
CA THR A 197 -16.63 7.72 -6.43
C THR A 197 -15.49 8.18 -7.35
N PRO A 198 -14.19 8.05 -7.01
CA PRO A 198 -13.11 8.47 -7.91
C PRO A 198 -13.08 7.78 -9.27
N LEU A 199 -13.68 6.59 -9.40
CA LEU A 199 -13.70 5.84 -10.65
C LEU A 199 -14.62 6.46 -11.70
N TYR A 200 -15.49 7.39 -11.31
CA TYR A 200 -16.45 8.06 -12.19
C TYR A 200 -15.94 9.41 -12.73
N LEU A 201 -14.75 9.85 -12.32
CA LEU A 201 -14.15 11.04 -12.94
C LEU A 201 -13.86 10.75 -14.43
N GLY A 202 -14.28 11.64 -15.31
CA GLY A 202 -14.21 11.49 -16.77
C GLY A 202 -15.27 10.56 -17.37
N SER A 203 -16.27 10.08 -16.60
CA SER A 203 -17.38 9.30 -17.18
C SER A 203 -18.59 10.18 -17.47
N GLU A 204 -19.30 9.90 -18.57
CA GLU A 204 -20.63 10.44 -18.81
C GLU A 204 -21.60 10.04 -17.68
N GLN A 205 -22.60 10.89 -17.44
CA GLN A 205 -23.44 10.89 -16.24
C GLN A 205 -23.88 9.48 -15.77
N VAL A 206 -23.69 9.22 -14.48
CA VAL A 206 -24.13 7.97 -13.86
C VAL A 206 -25.59 8.12 -13.42
N GLU A 207 -26.45 7.22 -13.88
CA GLU A 207 -27.87 7.22 -13.52
C GLU A 207 -28.17 6.47 -12.21
N GLY A 208 -29.42 6.58 -11.75
CA GLY A 208 -29.94 5.80 -10.63
C GLY A 208 -29.41 6.21 -9.23
N ARG A 209 -29.52 5.29 -8.27
CA ARG A 209 -29.13 5.54 -6.86
C ARG A 209 -27.63 5.78 -6.71
N THR A 210 -26.81 5.03 -7.45
CA THR A 210 -25.35 5.15 -7.43
C THR A 210 -24.92 6.51 -7.94
N GLY A 211 -25.48 6.96 -9.07
CA GLY A 211 -25.18 8.28 -9.63
C GLY A 211 -25.50 9.45 -8.69
N ARG A 212 -26.64 9.41 -8.00
CA ARG A 212 -26.97 10.41 -6.97
C ARG A 212 -25.96 10.45 -5.83
N ARG A 213 -25.43 9.29 -5.41
CA ARG A 213 -24.40 9.22 -4.36
C ARG A 213 -23.05 9.72 -4.87
N VAL A 214 -22.69 9.40 -6.11
CA VAL A 214 -21.46 9.88 -6.76
C VAL A 214 -21.47 11.40 -6.83
N ARG A 215 -22.51 12.00 -7.41
CA ARG A 215 -22.67 13.47 -7.51
C ARG A 215 -22.60 14.16 -6.15
N ARG A 216 -23.31 13.64 -5.14
CA ARG A 216 -23.24 14.17 -3.76
C ARG A 216 -21.84 14.10 -3.16
N ASN A 217 -21.09 13.03 -3.43
CA ASN A 217 -19.73 12.90 -2.90
C ASN A 217 -18.74 13.83 -3.63
N LEU A 218 -18.92 14.05 -4.93
CA LEU A 218 -18.11 14.95 -5.74
C LEU A 218 -18.36 16.43 -5.41
N SER A 219 -19.63 16.83 -5.25
CA SER A 219 -19.96 18.23 -4.93
C SER A 219 -19.39 18.68 -3.58
N ARG A 220 -19.28 17.76 -2.61
CA ARG A 220 -18.62 18.03 -1.32
C ARG A 220 -17.17 18.47 -1.46
N ILE A 221 -16.45 17.95 -2.46
CA ILE A 221 -15.06 18.33 -2.72
C ILE A 221 -14.93 19.38 -3.83
N GLY A 222 -16.05 19.94 -4.33
CA GLY A 222 -16.04 21.00 -5.35
C GLY A 222 -15.94 20.48 -6.79
N ILE A 223 -16.40 19.27 -7.05
CA ILE A 223 -16.52 18.73 -8.41
C ILE A 223 -18.01 18.60 -8.73
N ASP A 224 -18.52 19.49 -9.56
CA ASP A 224 -19.96 19.53 -9.88
C ASP A 224 -20.33 18.55 -10.98
N ASP A 225 -19.46 18.40 -11.99
CA ASP A 225 -19.62 17.46 -13.09
C ASP A 225 -18.46 16.45 -13.13
N PRO A 226 -18.73 15.13 -13.08
CA PRO A 226 -17.71 14.11 -13.28
C PRO A 226 -16.97 14.24 -14.63
N SER A 227 -17.57 14.83 -15.66
CA SER A 227 -16.91 15.12 -16.95
C SER A 227 -16.41 16.57 -17.08
N GLY A 228 -16.56 17.37 -16.03
CA GLY A 228 -16.22 18.78 -16.04
C GLY A 228 -14.72 19.08 -15.96
N PRO A 229 -14.31 20.35 -16.14
CA PRO A 229 -12.92 20.77 -16.16
C PRO A 229 -12.10 20.33 -14.93
N GLU A 230 -12.69 20.39 -13.74
CA GLU A 230 -12.06 19.99 -12.47
C GLU A 230 -11.74 18.49 -12.47
N ALA A 231 -12.70 17.67 -12.88
CA ALA A 231 -12.55 16.23 -12.94
C ALA A 231 -11.49 15.83 -13.97
N LEU A 232 -11.53 16.42 -15.17
CA LEU A 232 -10.54 16.21 -16.23
C LEU A 232 -9.14 16.65 -15.80
N TYR A 233 -9.04 17.80 -15.12
CA TYR A 233 -7.78 18.29 -14.55
C TYR A 233 -7.17 17.28 -13.58
N ILE A 234 -7.96 16.75 -12.63
CA ILE A 234 -7.48 15.79 -11.63
C ILE A 234 -6.94 14.52 -12.29
N ILE A 235 -7.66 13.92 -13.26
CA ILE A 235 -7.31 12.62 -13.83
C ILE A 235 -6.34 12.71 -15.02
N CYS A 236 -6.09 13.90 -15.54
CA CYS A 236 -5.23 14.13 -16.69
C CYS A 236 -3.85 13.44 -16.61
N PRO A 237 -3.17 13.30 -15.46
CA PRO A 237 -1.91 12.56 -15.37
C PRO A 237 -1.97 11.08 -15.79
N GLN A 238 -3.17 10.50 -15.87
CA GLN A 238 -3.37 9.12 -16.31
C GLN A 238 -3.59 8.97 -17.82
N MET A 239 -3.70 10.08 -18.54
CA MET A 239 -3.97 10.09 -19.97
C MET A 239 -2.68 10.19 -20.77
N ASP A 240 -2.66 9.55 -21.94
CA ASP A 240 -1.53 9.62 -22.89
C ASP A 240 -1.35 11.06 -23.43
N GLU A 241 -2.46 11.78 -23.61
CA GLU A 241 -2.48 13.16 -24.07
C GLU A 241 -3.14 14.10 -23.05
N CYS A 242 -2.88 15.41 -23.18
CA CYS A 242 -3.45 16.39 -22.28
C CYS A 242 -4.95 16.59 -22.54
N ILE A 243 -5.78 16.32 -21.53
CA ILE A 243 -7.25 16.48 -21.59
C ILE A 243 -7.78 17.69 -20.82
N CYS A 244 -6.89 18.49 -20.22
CA CYS A 244 -7.27 19.64 -19.38
C CYS A 244 -6.52 20.94 -19.71
N GLY A 245 -5.68 20.94 -20.75
CA GLY A 245 -4.91 22.12 -21.16
C GLY A 245 -3.71 22.48 -20.26
N CYS A 246 -3.35 21.64 -19.27
CA CYS A 246 -2.29 21.98 -18.29
C CYS A 246 -0.85 22.00 -18.85
N GLY A 247 -0.57 21.40 -20.01
CA GLY A 247 0.78 21.37 -20.60
C GLY A 247 1.86 20.58 -19.82
N GLU A 248 1.52 19.91 -18.70
CA GLU A 248 2.50 19.15 -17.90
C GLU A 248 3.01 17.87 -18.62
N ASP A 249 4.18 17.39 -18.23
CA ASP A 249 4.68 16.08 -18.68
C ASP A 249 3.81 14.93 -18.12
N ARG A 250 3.71 13.84 -18.90
CA ARG A 250 2.93 12.66 -18.52
C ARG A 250 3.76 11.74 -17.62
N PRO A 251 3.33 11.45 -16.37
CA PRO A 251 4.14 10.63 -15.49
C PRO A 251 4.20 9.16 -15.94
N ALA A 252 5.41 8.63 -16.03
CA ALA A 252 5.66 7.27 -16.53
C ALA A 252 5.23 6.17 -15.54
N SER A 253 5.38 6.40 -14.22
CA SER A 253 5.11 5.39 -13.21
C SER A 253 3.78 5.60 -12.47
N SER A 254 3.19 4.52 -11.96
CA SER A 254 1.97 4.60 -11.14
C SER A 254 2.15 5.44 -9.89
N ARG A 255 3.34 5.42 -9.28
CA ARG A 255 3.69 6.27 -8.15
C ARG A 255 3.51 7.75 -8.51
N ASP A 256 4.10 8.17 -9.63
CA ASP A 256 4.13 9.58 -10.03
C ASP A 256 2.74 10.06 -10.47
N ARG A 257 1.96 9.20 -11.14
CA ARG A 257 0.54 9.48 -11.43
C ARG A 257 -0.29 9.65 -10.17
N VAL A 258 -0.11 8.78 -9.17
CA VAL A 258 -0.79 8.89 -7.87
C VAL A 258 -0.44 10.19 -7.16
N ILE A 259 0.85 10.55 -7.12
CA ILE A 259 1.31 11.80 -6.50
C ILE A 259 0.74 13.02 -7.25
N SER A 260 0.81 13.03 -8.58
CA SER A 260 0.30 14.13 -9.40
C SER A 260 -1.20 14.32 -9.22
N MET A 261 -2.00 13.25 -9.27
CA MET A 261 -3.45 13.31 -9.01
C MET A 261 -3.78 13.83 -7.60
N ARG A 262 -3.01 13.40 -6.58
CA ARG A 262 -3.19 13.86 -5.18
C ARG A 262 -2.91 15.36 -5.05
N ARG A 263 -1.81 15.85 -5.64
CA ARG A 263 -1.47 17.28 -5.68
C ARG A 263 -2.58 18.08 -6.35
N ARG A 264 -3.02 17.66 -7.55
CA ARG A 264 -4.06 18.35 -8.32
C ARG A 264 -5.40 18.45 -7.58
N LEU A 265 -5.79 17.40 -6.84
CA LEU A 265 -6.97 17.45 -5.97
C LEU A 265 -6.81 18.51 -4.87
N MET A 266 -5.63 18.57 -4.24
CA MET A 266 -5.34 19.55 -3.18
C MET A 266 -5.28 20.98 -3.71
N ASP A 267 -4.70 21.21 -4.89
CA ASP A 267 -4.65 22.53 -5.53
C ASP A 267 -6.07 23.08 -5.73
N MET A 268 -6.97 22.25 -6.25
CA MET A 268 -8.38 22.59 -6.44
C MET A 268 -9.10 22.88 -5.11
N VAL A 269 -8.89 22.04 -4.09
CA VAL A 269 -9.49 22.25 -2.76
C VAL A 269 -8.99 23.56 -2.14
N ASN A 270 -7.70 23.87 -2.24
CA ASN A 270 -7.10 25.08 -1.67
C ASN A 270 -7.58 26.35 -2.38
N LEU A 271 -7.64 26.35 -3.71
CA LEU A 271 -8.14 27.48 -4.50
C LEU A 271 -9.57 27.85 -4.10
N ARG A 272 -10.42 26.84 -3.88
CA ARG A 272 -11.79 27.06 -3.41
C ARG A 272 -11.84 27.69 -2.02
N HIS A 273 -11.05 27.19 -1.07
CA HIS A 273 -11.00 27.76 0.28
C HIS A 273 -10.52 29.23 0.28
N LEU A 274 -9.68 29.62 -0.68
CA LEU A 274 -9.27 31.02 -0.86
C LEU A 274 -10.41 31.87 -1.43
N ALA A 275 -11.14 31.37 -2.42
CA ALA A 275 -12.29 32.05 -3.00
C ALA A 275 -13.42 32.27 -1.95
N ASP A 276 -13.71 31.24 -1.14
CA ASP A 276 -14.75 31.31 -0.08
C ASP A 276 -14.38 32.28 1.06
N LYS A 277 -13.10 32.61 1.24
CA LYS A 277 -12.63 33.62 2.23
C LYS A 277 -12.60 35.05 1.69
N ALA A 278 -12.64 35.22 0.37
CA ALA A 278 -12.52 36.51 -0.30
C ALA A 278 -13.88 37.14 -0.67
N GLY A 279 -14.97 36.37 -0.60
CA GLY A 279 -16.35 36.82 -0.77
C GLY A 279 -17.09 36.93 0.56
#